data_AF-A0A355AWU6-F1
#
_entry.id   AF-A0A355AWU6-F1
#
_cell.length_a   1.000
_cell.length_b   1.000
_cell.length_c   1.000
_cell.angle_alpha   90.00
_cell.angle_beta   90.00
_cell.angle_gamma   90.00
#
_symmetry.space_group_name_H-M   'P 1'
#
loop_
_entity.id
_entity.type
_entity.pdbx_description
1 polymer ?
#
loop_
_entity_poly.entity_id
_entity_poly.type
_entity_poly.pdbx_seq_one_letter_code
_entity_poly.pdbx_strand_id
1 'polypeptide(L)'
;MRRSKLWALILVLPAFLFLLIVFILPIGNLLIRSVDDSMVNYQFPLTFSLIENWDRQSLPEEVLFEALYLDFTTVNKFFIANNAGASVDSSDAGWWLKIPAKGPYKNAIVKINPKWGETDTWYPLKQLVDDAHRYDGTKAAKKKIQRATFDLCSELTPLTNARCSKLFAALEKWDGESVPGEPLFAAIYKDLNSAQKIMTGKSSTRMNYEKPGWKGLIRKSVRVFKKIDGPPYQEAFIKADGRWSEVGFWQSLVLMKDPRTMGYYLNSFDRRFDVDKNITLQPEERRVYVMLWWRTLLISLIVTVGCLLLAYPVAHLLATLPLRYSNLLMICVLMPFWTSLLVRIVAWMVMLQQQGVINDTLVWTHLLSDENRLPMMYNFTGTVIVMIQILLPFMILPIYSVM
;
A
#
# COMPACT_ATOMS: atom_id res chain seq x y z
N MET A 1 35.87 5.98 32.78
CA MET A 1 35.34 6.38 31.46
C MET A 1 34.22 5.49 30.89
N ARG A 2 34.10 4.19 31.26
CA ARG A 2 33.06 3.28 30.70
C ARG A 2 31.66 3.38 31.34
N ARG A 3 31.54 3.56 32.66
CA ARG A 3 30.23 3.59 33.35
C ARG A 3 29.36 4.80 32.99
N SER A 4 29.95 6.00 32.89
CA SER A 4 29.21 7.23 32.56
C SER A 4 28.62 7.20 31.14
N LYS A 5 29.36 6.68 30.15
CA LYS A 5 28.84 6.48 28.78
C LYS A 5 27.69 5.46 28.74
N LEU A 6 27.78 4.40 29.56
CA LEU A 6 26.72 3.40 29.66
C LEU A 6 25.44 4.01 30.26
N TRP A 7 25.55 4.82 31.31
CA TRP A 7 24.42 5.54 31.91
C TRP A 7 23.79 6.56 30.96
N ALA A 8 24.60 7.31 30.21
CA ALA A 8 24.11 8.22 29.18
C ALA A 8 23.34 7.46 28.09
N LEU A 9 23.84 6.30 27.67
CA LEU A 9 23.18 5.46 26.66
C LEU A 9 21.86 4.89 27.19
N ILE A 10 21.82 4.45 28.45
CA ILE A 10 20.58 4.00 29.11
C ILE A 10 19.55 5.13 29.21
N LEU A 11 19.98 6.38 29.43
CA LEU A 11 19.06 7.52 29.51
C LEU A 11 18.42 7.87 28.16
N VAL A 12 19.16 7.68 27.06
CA VAL A 12 18.71 7.96 25.69
C VAL A 12 17.95 6.78 25.07
N LEU A 13 18.24 5.56 25.51
CA LEU A 13 17.68 4.32 24.95
C LEU A 13 16.14 4.31 24.88
N PRO A 14 15.37 4.74 25.91
CA PRO A 14 13.91 4.77 25.82
C PRO A 14 13.39 5.67 24.70
N ALA A 15 13.97 6.86 24.54
CA ALA A 15 13.59 7.79 23.48
C ALA A 15 13.97 7.25 22.09
N PHE A 16 15.15 6.64 21.98
CA PHE A 16 15.58 5.98 20.75
C PHE A 16 14.67 4.80 20.37
N LEU A 17 14.35 3.93 21.32
CA LEU A 17 13.44 2.81 21.11
C LEU A 17 12.03 3.28 20.74
N PHE A 18 11.55 4.35 21.39
CA PHE A 18 10.29 4.98 21.02
C PHE A 18 10.29 5.44 19.55
N LEU A 19 11.35 6.13 19.11
CA LEU A 19 11.48 6.57 17.72
C LEU A 19 11.51 5.36 16.76
N LEU A 20 12.29 4.35 17.09
CA LEU A 20 12.43 3.14 16.29
C LEU A 20 11.09 2.39 16.14
N ILE A 21 10.36 2.20 17.24
CA ILE A 21 9.11 1.44 17.25
C ILE A 21 7.96 2.22 16.62
N VAL A 22 7.86 3.53 16.88
CA VAL A 22 6.72 4.35 16.46
C VAL A 22 6.88 4.89 15.04
N PHE A 23 8.11 5.17 14.59
CA PHE A 23 8.34 5.75 13.27
C PHE A 23 9.05 4.79 12.31
N ILE A 24 10.19 4.22 12.69
CA ILE A 24 11.02 3.43 11.76
C ILE A 24 10.32 2.13 11.36
N LEU A 25 9.82 1.36 12.33
CA LEU A 25 9.15 0.08 12.03
C LEU A 25 7.88 0.25 11.17
N PRO A 26 6.96 1.20 11.46
CA PRO A 26 5.80 1.42 10.59
C PRO A 26 6.18 1.88 9.19
N ILE A 27 7.18 2.77 9.05
CA ILE A 27 7.67 3.19 7.73
C ILE A 27 8.25 2.01 6.96
N GLY A 28 9.09 1.19 7.60
CA GLY A 28 9.64 -0.01 6.97
C GLY A 28 8.55 -0.99 6.52
N ASN A 29 7.53 -1.22 7.36
CA ASN A 29 6.40 -2.07 7.02
C ASN A 29 5.58 -1.49 5.84
N LEU A 30 5.36 -0.18 5.81
CA LEU A 30 4.68 0.48 4.68
C LEU A 30 5.49 0.35 3.37
N LEU A 31 6.80 0.51 3.42
CA LEU A 31 7.69 0.36 2.26
C LEU A 31 7.74 -1.07 1.72
N ILE A 32 7.69 -2.08 2.59
CA ILE A 32 7.64 -3.49 2.16
C ILE A 32 6.27 -3.80 1.55
N ARG A 33 5.19 -3.30 2.16
CA ARG A 33 3.82 -3.49 1.64
C ARG A 33 3.58 -2.82 0.29
N SER A 34 4.32 -1.77 -0.07
CA SER A 34 4.15 -1.15 -1.40
C SER A 34 4.71 -2.01 -2.54
N VAL A 35 5.58 -2.97 -2.22
CA VAL A 35 6.26 -3.87 -3.17
C VAL A 35 5.57 -5.24 -3.25
N ASP A 36 4.71 -5.55 -2.28
CA ASP A 36 4.04 -6.85 -2.14
C ASP A 36 2.77 -6.95 -3.01
N ASP A 37 2.81 -7.88 -3.97
CA ASP A 37 1.73 -8.23 -4.91
C ASP A 37 1.21 -9.67 -4.71
N SER A 38 1.54 -10.29 -3.58
CA SER A 38 1.13 -11.66 -3.25
C SER A 38 -0.38 -11.89 -3.37
N MET A 39 -1.22 -10.91 -3.01
CA MET A 39 -2.68 -11.03 -3.10
C MET A 39 -3.20 -11.27 -4.52
N VAL A 40 -2.55 -10.70 -5.54
CA VAL A 40 -2.94 -10.95 -6.95
C VAL A 40 -2.51 -12.37 -7.34
N ASN A 41 -1.36 -12.82 -6.87
CA ASN A 41 -0.84 -14.17 -7.09
C ASN A 41 -1.72 -15.26 -6.48
N TYR A 42 -2.21 -15.08 -5.26
CA TYR A 42 -3.20 -15.98 -4.66
C TYR A 42 -4.57 -15.93 -5.36
N GLN A 43 -4.88 -14.83 -6.04
CA GLN A 43 -6.12 -14.74 -6.82
C GLN A 43 -6.01 -15.50 -8.14
N PHE A 44 -4.84 -15.45 -8.80
CA PHE A 44 -4.60 -15.99 -10.15
C PHE A 44 -3.49 -17.04 -10.26
N PRO A 45 -3.42 -18.03 -9.35
CA PRO A 45 -2.35 -19.03 -9.36
C PRO A 45 -2.30 -19.82 -10.68
N LEU A 46 -3.44 -20.30 -11.19
CA LEU A 46 -3.47 -21.10 -12.41
C LEU A 46 -3.09 -20.24 -13.63
N THR A 47 -3.69 -19.05 -13.75
CA THR A 47 -3.39 -18.12 -14.84
C THR A 47 -1.89 -17.79 -14.88
N PHE A 48 -1.29 -17.48 -13.73
CA PHE A 48 0.13 -17.11 -13.65
C PHE A 48 1.10 -18.27 -13.88
N SER A 49 0.66 -19.51 -13.65
CA SER A 49 1.43 -20.70 -14.04
C SER A 49 1.49 -20.90 -15.56
N LEU A 50 0.47 -20.43 -16.30
CA LEU A 50 0.34 -20.63 -17.74
C LEU A 50 0.73 -19.40 -18.58
N ILE A 51 0.70 -18.20 -17.99
CA ILE A 51 0.89 -16.93 -18.72
C ILE A 51 2.27 -16.78 -19.37
N GLU A 52 3.29 -17.52 -18.92
CA GLU A 52 4.64 -17.48 -19.51
C GLU A 52 4.70 -18.08 -20.91
N ASN A 53 3.81 -19.03 -21.22
CA ASN A 53 3.78 -19.72 -22.51
C ASN A 53 3.13 -18.87 -23.60
N TRP A 54 2.48 -17.75 -23.24
CA TRP A 54 1.82 -16.86 -24.18
C TRP A 54 2.82 -15.88 -24.82
N ASP A 55 2.65 -15.64 -26.13
CA ASP A 55 3.52 -14.80 -26.97
C ASP A 55 3.49 -13.30 -26.65
N ARG A 56 2.46 -12.84 -25.92
CA ARG A 56 2.23 -11.44 -25.51
C ARG A 56 1.93 -10.47 -26.67
N GLN A 57 1.75 -10.98 -27.89
CA GLN A 57 1.55 -10.16 -29.09
C GLN A 57 0.09 -10.19 -29.55
N SER A 58 -0.53 -11.37 -29.55
CA SER A 58 -1.95 -11.53 -29.90
C SER A 58 -2.80 -11.72 -28.65
N LEU A 59 -4.12 -11.82 -28.82
CA LEU A 59 -4.95 -12.35 -27.74
C LEU A 59 -4.47 -13.74 -27.34
N PRO A 60 -4.53 -14.07 -26.05
CA PRO A 60 -4.07 -15.37 -25.58
C PRO A 60 -4.99 -16.48 -26.03
N GLU A 61 -4.46 -17.69 -26.01
CA GLU A 61 -5.22 -18.90 -26.34
C GLU A 61 -6.33 -19.16 -25.32
N GLU A 62 -7.33 -19.93 -25.75
CA GLU A 62 -8.51 -20.32 -24.98
C GLU A 62 -8.17 -20.91 -23.60
N VAL A 63 -7.03 -21.62 -23.50
CA VAL A 63 -6.52 -22.21 -22.26
C VAL A 63 -6.26 -21.14 -21.18
N LEU A 64 -5.75 -19.96 -21.55
CA LEU A 64 -5.49 -18.89 -20.59
C LEU A 64 -6.79 -18.20 -20.14
N PHE A 65 -7.78 -18.11 -21.03
CA PHE A 65 -9.12 -17.63 -20.69
C PHE A 65 -9.82 -18.59 -19.72
N GLU A 66 -9.70 -19.91 -19.95
CA GLU A 66 -10.20 -20.95 -19.04
C GLU A 66 -9.52 -20.85 -17.67
N ALA A 67 -8.19 -20.73 -17.63
CA ALA A 67 -7.44 -20.59 -16.38
C ALA A 67 -7.92 -19.39 -15.56
N LEU A 68 -8.08 -18.23 -16.22
CA LEU A 68 -8.56 -17.01 -15.59
C LEU A 68 -10.01 -17.13 -15.12
N TYR A 69 -10.85 -17.83 -15.89
CA TYR A 69 -12.22 -18.16 -15.50
C TYR A 69 -12.25 -19.01 -14.23
N LEU A 70 -11.45 -20.08 -14.17
CA LEU A 70 -11.38 -20.99 -13.03
C LEU A 70 -10.87 -20.27 -11.78
N ASP A 71 -9.85 -19.42 -11.92
CA ASP A 71 -9.28 -18.62 -10.83
C ASP A 71 -10.30 -17.67 -10.17
N PHE A 72 -11.27 -17.16 -10.95
CA PHE A 72 -12.35 -16.29 -10.46
C PHE A 72 -13.54 -17.06 -9.90
N THR A 73 -13.98 -18.12 -10.59
CA THR A 73 -15.28 -18.76 -10.33
C THR A 73 -15.22 -19.89 -9.33
N THR A 74 -14.07 -20.56 -9.22
CA THR A 74 -13.92 -21.72 -8.35
C THR A 74 -13.30 -21.33 -7.01
N VAL A 75 -13.64 -22.11 -5.98
CA VAL A 75 -12.94 -22.12 -4.69
C VAL A 75 -11.95 -23.27 -4.59
N ASN A 76 -11.84 -24.08 -5.66
CA ASN A 76 -11.04 -25.30 -5.71
C ASN A 76 -9.59 -25.01 -5.36
N LYS A 77 -9.09 -23.82 -5.71
CA LYS A 77 -7.73 -23.41 -5.41
C LYS A 77 -7.35 -23.47 -3.93
N PHE A 78 -8.31 -23.38 -3.01
CA PHE A 78 -8.07 -23.51 -1.57
C PHE A 78 -8.03 -24.98 -1.09
N PHE A 79 -8.48 -25.92 -1.91
CA PHE A 79 -8.56 -27.35 -1.59
C PHE A 79 -7.45 -28.16 -2.26
N ILE A 80 -6.97 -27.72 -3.43
CA ILE A 80 -5.84 -28.31 -4.15
C ILE A 80 -4.56 -28.20 -3.29
N ALA A 81 -3.80 -29.29 -3.22
CA ALA A 81 -2.55 -29.31 -2.46
C ALA A 81 -1.49 -28.44 -3.13
N ASN A 82 -0.67 -27.72 -2.33
CA ASN A 82 0.45 -26.91 -2.83
C ASN A 82 0.04 -25.91 -3.93
N ASN A 83 -1.07 -25.21 -3.74
CA ASN A 83 -1.67 -24.37 -4.77
C ASN A 83 -1.67 -22.88 -4.45
N ALA A 84 -0.56 -22.43 -3.86
CA ALA A 84 -0.42 -21.10 -3.28
C ALA A 84 0.97 -20.52 -3.55
N GLY A 85 1.01 -19.31 -4.10
CA GLY A 85 2.25 -18.58 -4.33
C GLY A 85 3.05 -19.16 -5.50
N ALA A 86 4.32 -19.52 -5.25
CA ALA A 86 5.26 -19.97 -6.28
C ALA A 86 5.14 -21.45 -6.67
N SER A 87 4.39 -22.24 -5.89
CA SER A 87 4.06 -23.63 -6.22
C SER A 87 2.59 -23.69 -6.63
N VAL A 88 2.34 -24.02 -7.89
CA VAL A 88 1.01 -24.28 -8.46
C VAL A 88 1.16 -25.52 -9.33
N ASP A 89 0.37 -26.55 -9.04
CA ASP A 89 0.21 -27.68 -9.95
C ASP A 89 -0.92 -27.33 -10.95
N SER A 90 -0.53 -26.93 -12.15
CA SER A 90 -1.47 -26.59 -13.22
C SER A 90 -2.14 -27.82 -13.84
N SER A 91 -1.61 -29.02 -13.59
CA SER A 91 -2.11 -30.29 -14.13
C SER A 91 -3.10 -31.00 -13.20
N ASP A 92 -3.27 -30.51 -11.97
CA ASP A 92 -4.18 -31.10 -10.99
C ASP A 92 -5.63 -31.09 -11.49
N ALA A 93 -6.24 -32.27 -11.60
CA ALA A 93 -7.61 -32.45 -12.08
C ALA A 93 -8.65 -31.67 -11.23
N GLY A 94 -8.30 -31.34 -9.99
CA GLY A 94 -9.08 -30.56 -9.04
C GLY A 94 -9.49 -29.18 -9.57
N TRP A 95 -8.75 -28.59 -10.51
CA TRP A 95 -9.13 -27.33 -11.15
C TRP A 95 -10.47 -27.41 -11.88
N TRP A 96 -10.75 -28.53 -12.55
CA TRP A 96 -11.92 -28.71 -13.40
C TRP A 96 -13.12 -29.38 -12.70
N LEU A 97 -12.95 -29.81 -11.45
CA LEU A 97 -14.03 -30.43 -10.67
C LEU A 97 -15.08 -29.40 -10.22
N LYS A 98 -16.35 -29.60 -10.58
CA LYS A 98 -17.43 -28.70 -10.16
C LYS A 98 -17.92 -29.03 -8.74
N ILE A 99 -17.83 -28.06 -7.83
CA ILE A 99 -18.49 -28.13 -6.52
C ILE A 99 -19.93 -27.61 -6.66
N PRO A 100 -20.97 -28.38 -6.31
CA PRO A 100 -22.36 -27.94 -6.41
C PRO A 100 -22.65 -26.70 -5.54
N ALA A 101 -23.30 -25.68 -6.09
CA ALA A 101 -23.57 -24.43 -5.37
C ALA A 101 -24.51 -24.60 -4.15
N LYS A 102 -25.31 -25.66 -4.12
CA LYS A 102 -26.27 -26.00 -3.06
C LYS A 102 -25.91 -27.28 -2.30
N GLY A 103 -24.76 -27.88 -2.57
CA GLY A 103 -24.35 -29.18 -2.05
C GLY A 103 -24.96 -30.37 -2.83
N PRO A 104 -24.61 -31.62 -2.46
CA PRO A 104 -23.68 -31.97 -1.39
C PRO A 104 -22.22 -31.58 -1.71
N TYR A 105 -21.47 -31.17 -0.69
CA TYR A 105 -20.12 -30.61 -0.81
C TYR A 105 -19.03 -31.65 -0.51
N LYS A 106 -19.26 -32.57 0.43
CA LYS A 106 -18.25 -33.52 0.91
C LYS A 106 -17.59 -34.29 -0.24
N ASN A 107 -18.39 -34.98 -1.05
CA ASN A 107 -17.87 -35.81 -2.13
C ASN A 107 -17.13 -34.98 -3.20
N ALA A 108 -17.56 -33.74 -3.45
CA ALA A 108 -16.89 -32.88 -4.44
C ALA A 108 -15.52 -32.40 -3.93
N ILE A 109 -15.42 -31.99 -2.66
CA ILE A 109 -14.18 -31.52 -2.06
C ILE A 109 -13.18 -32.67 -1.87
N VAL A 110 -13.64 -33.84 -1.41
CA VAL A 110 -12.79 -35.03 -1.25
C VAL A 110 -12.26 -35.53 -2.60
N LYS A 111 -13.02 -35.37 -3.70
CA LYS A 111 -12.53 -35.68 -5.05
C LYS A 111 -11.40 -34.74 -5.51
N ILE A 112 -11.41 -33.48 -5.06
CA ILE A 112 -10.33 -32.53 -5.37
C ILE A 112 -9.07 -32.93 -4.60
N ASN A 113 -9.21 -33.21 -3.31
CA ASN A 113 -8.09 -33.63 -2.49
C ASN A 113 -8.58 -34.61 -1.40
N PRO A 114 -8.21 -35.90 -1.51
CA PRO A 114 -8.66 -36.94 -0.60
C PRO A 114 -8.38 -36.67 0.89
N LYS A 115 -7.32 -35.90 1.20
CA LYS A 115 -6.95 -35.56 2.59
C LYS A 115 -8.07 -34.86 3.35
N TRP A 116 -8.94 -34.11 2.67
CA TRP A 116 -10.08 -33.46 3.33
C TRP A 116 -11.10 -34.47 3.88
N GLY A 117 -11.07 -35.72 3.43
CA GLY A 117 -11.87 -36.81 3.98
C GLY A 117 -11.30 -37.41 5.28
N GLU A 118 -10.03 -37.15 5.58
CA GLU A 118 -9.33 -37.61 6.78
C GLU A 118 -9.55 -36.65 7.95
N THR A 119 -9.68 -37.17 9.16
CA THR A 119 -9.87 -36.39 10.40
C THR A 119 -8.67 -35.48 10.68
N ASP A 120 -7.46 -35.94 10.36
CA ASP A 120 -6.20 -35.26 10.66
C ASP A 120 -6.10 -33.89 9.99
N THR A 121 -6.70 -33.71 8.80
CA THR A 121 -6.73 -32.43 8.08
C THR A 121 -7.54 -31.35 8.84
N TRP A 122 -8.53 -31.76 9.64
CA TRP A 122 -9.42 -30.85 10.36
C TRP A 122 -8.97 -30.60 11.80
N TYR A 123 -8.12 -31.47 12.36
CA TYR A 123 -7.66 -31.38 13.74
C TYR A 123 -6.99 -30.02 14.07
N PRO A 124 -6.08 -29.46 13.25
CA PRO A 124 -5.50 -28.15 13.52
C PRO A 124 -6.56 -27.03 13.54
N LEU A 125 -7.57 -27.11 12.67
CA LEU A 125 -8.66 -26.14 12.61
C LEU A 125 -9.54 -26.22 13.86
N LYS A 126 -9.82 -27.44 14.34
CA LYS A 126 -10.57 -27.68 15.58
C LYS A 126 -9.81 -27.17 16.80
N GLN A 127 -8.49 -27.38 16.85
CA GLN A 127 -7.65 -26.91 17.94
C GLN A 127 -7.72 -25.38 18.10
N LEU A 128 -7.74 -24.62 17.01
CA LEU A 128 -7.93 -23.16 17.05
C LEU A 128 -9.26 -22.75 17.69
N VAL A 129 -10.32 -23.52 17.44
CA VAL A 129 -11.64 -23.28 18.04
C VAL A 129 -11.60 -23.60 19.53
N ASP A 130 -11.02 -24.74 19.91
CA ASP A 130 -10.94 -25.17 21.31
C ASP A 130 -10.09 -24.20 22.15
N ASP A 131 -8.96 -23.75 21.62
CA ASP A 131 -8.10 -22.74 22.25
C ASP A 131 -8.84 -21.41 22.52
N ALA A 132 -9.79 -21.06 21.66
CA ALA A 132 -10.60 -19.86 21.84
C ALA A 132 -11.54 -19.96 23.04
N HIS A 133 -12.03 -21.17 23.36
CA HIS A 133 -12.97 -21.43 24.47
C HIS A 133 -12.29 -21.72 25.81
N ARG A 134 -10.97 -22.01 25.84
CA ARG A 134 -10.22 -22.28 27.09
C ARG A 134 -10.21 -21.13 28.12
N TYR A 135 -10.59 -19.91 27.72
CA TYR A 135 -10.47 -18.70 28.56
C TYR A 135 -11.83 -18.04 28.86
N ASP A 136 -12.85 -18.83 29.17
CA ASP A 136 -14.21 -18.34 29.42
C ASP A 136 -14.30 -17.47 30.70
N GLY A 137 -15.20 -16.47 30.71
CA GLY A 137 -15.54 -15.68 31.91
C GLY A 137 -15.08 -14.20 31.96
N THR A 138 -14.37 -13.66 30.96
CA THR A 138 -13.95 -12.24 30.95
C THR A 138 -14.32 -11.52 29.65
N LYS A 139 -14.36 -10.17 29.64
CA LYS A 139 -14.47 -9.38 28.39
C LYS A 139 -13.41 -9.76 27.33
N ALA A 140 -12.27 -10.34 27.76
CA ALA A 140 -11.23 -10.83 26.87
C ALA A 140 -11.62 -12.10 26.09
N ALA A 141 -12.54 -12.92 26.60
CA ALA A 141 -13.01 -14.16 25.96
C ALA A 141 -13.69 -13.87 24.61
N LYS A 142 -14.59 -12.88 24.56
CA LYS A 142 -15.26 -12.46 23.31
C LYS A 142 -14.28 -12.02 22.23
N LYS A 143 -13.21 -11.32 22.63
CA LYS A 143 -12.15 -10.87 21.71
C LYS A 143 -11.34 -12.05 21.18
N LYS A 144 -11.07 -13.06 22.01
CA LYS A 144 -10.37 -14.30 21.59
C LYS A 144 -11.21 -15.13 20.61
N ILE A 145 -12.49 -15.34 20.88
CA ILE A 145 -13.41 -16.03 19.95
C ILE A 145 -13.46 -15.30 18.61
N GLN A 146 -13.64 -13.97 18.66
CA GLN A 146 -13.61 -13.16 17.44
C GLN A 146 -12.28 -13.30 16.70
N ARG A 147 -11.16 -13.31 17.42
CA ARG A 147 -9.82 -13.48 16.84
C ARG A 147 -9.66 -14.87 16.19
N ALA A 148 -10.12 -15.93 16.84
CA ALA A 148 -10.08 -17.28 16.30
C ALA A 148 -10.88 -17.40 14.98
N THR A 149 -11.99 -16.68 14.81
CA THR A 149 -12.70 -16.66 13.51
C THR A 149 -11.87 -16.04 12.38
N PHE A 150 -10.94 -15.13 12.69
CA PHE A 150 -9.99 -14.58 11.73
C PHE A 150 -8.83 -15.54 11.49
N ASP A 151 -8.24 -16.07 12.57
CA ASP A 151 -7.10 -16.97 12.50
C ASP A 151 -7.45 -18.23 11.69
N LEU A 152 -8.65 -18.79 11.90
CA LEU A 152 -9.21 -19.90 11.11
C LEU A 152 -9.32 -19.58 9.61
N CYS A 153 -9.61 -18.34 9.25
CA CYS A 153 -9.66 -17.92 7.84
C CYS A 153 -8.27 -17.70 7.25
N SER A 154 -7.32 -17.21 8.06
CA SER A 154 -5.94 -17.01 7.63
C SER A 154 -5.15 -18.31 7.44
N GLU A 155 -5.53 -19.40 8.11
CA GLU A 155 -4.96 -20.72 7.84
C GLU A 155 -5.36 -21.24 6.45
N LEU A 156 -6.56 -20.90 5.98
CA LEU A 156 -7.09 -21.40 4.71
C LEU A 156 -6.91 -20.44 3.53
N THR A 157 -6.61 -19.18 3.80
CA THR A 157 -6.57 -18.11 2.79
C THR A 157 -5.51 -17.06 3.14
N PRO A 158 -4.98 -16.29 2.17
CA PRO A 158 -4.04 -15.19 2.49
C PRO A 158 -4.72 -14.01 3.22
N LEU A 159 -6.01 -14.08 3.52
CA LEU A 159 -6.76 -12.97 4.13
C LEU A 159 -6.63 -12.96 5.65
N THR A 160 -6.00 -11.92 6.18
CA THR A 160 -5.87 -11.69 7.64
C THR A 160 -7.08 -10.98 8.28
N ASN A 161 -8.04 -10.53 7.48
CA ASN A 161 -9.19 -9.74 7.93
C ASN A 161 -10.55 -10.29 7.48
N ALA A 162 -10.58 -11.52 6.97
CA ALA A 162 -11.80 -12.24 6.68
C ALA A 162 -12.14 -13.18 7.85
N ARG A 163 -13.43 -13.47 8.06
CA ARG A 163 -13.89 -14.32 9.15
C ARG A 163 -14.50 -15.61 8.58
N CYS A 164 -14.06 -16.74 9.11
CA CYS A 164 -14.66 -18.05 8.87
C CYS A 164 -15.67 -18.40 9.98
N SER A 165 -16.73 -17.58 10.12
CA SER A 165 -17.68 -17.73 11.23
C SER A 165 -18.57 -18.96 11.13
N LYS A 166 -18.89 -19.44 9.91
CA LYS A 166 -19.73 -20.63 9.74
C LYS A 166 -18.92 -21.88 10.03
N LEU A 167 -17.67 -21.91 9.57
CA LEU A 167 -16.74 -23.00 9.85
C LEU A 167 -16.45 -23.08 11.35
N PHE A 168 -16.20 -21.94 12.00
CA PHE A 168 -16.04 -21.89 13.46
C PHE A 168 -17.24 -22.53 14.19
N ALA A 169 -18.46 -22.12 13.87
CA ALA A 169 -19.67 -22.66 14.49
C ALA A 169 -19.95 -24.14 14.17
N ALA A 170 -19.45 -24.64 13.03
CA ALA A 170 -19.55 -26.05 12.66
C ALA A 170 -18.51 -26.90 13.38
N LEU A 171 -17.27 -26.41 13.51
CA LEU A 171 -16.19 -27.03 14.27
C LEU A 171 -16.50 -27.08 15.77
N GLU A 172 -17.14 -26.05 16.33
CA GLU A 172 -17.58 -26.01 17.73
C GLU A 172 -18.52 -27.18 18.08
N LYS A 173 -19.31 -27.65 17.10
CA LYS A 173 -20.26 -28.76 17.28
C LYS A 173 -19.68 -30.12 16.93
N TRP A 174 -18.50 -30.16 16.31
CA TRP A 174 -17.86 -31.40 15.90
C TRP A 174 -17.03 -31.96 17.05
N ASP A 175 -17.06 -33.28 17.23
CA ASP A 175 -16.38 -33.98 18.32
C ASP A 175 -14.85 -33.99 18.17
N GLY A 176 -14.33 -33.80 16.96
CA GLY A 176 -12.89 -33.83 16.68
C GLY A 176 -12.34 -35.21 16.35
N GLU A 177 -13.17 -36.26 16.46
CA GLU A 177 -12.76 -37.66 16.29
C GLU A 177 -13.52 -38.35 15.16
N SER A 178 -14.79 -37.99 14.93
CA SER A 178 -15.61 -38.60 13.89
C SER A 178 -15.25 -38.08 12.50
N VAL A 179 -15.42 -38.91 11.47
CA VAL A 179 -15.24 -38.48 10.09
C VAL A 179 -16.13 -37.27 9.78
N PRO A 180 -15.56 -36.14 9.31
CA PRO A 180 -16.30 -34.92 9.02
C PRO A 180 -17.57 -35.13 8.19
N GLY A 181 -18.69 -34.65 8.73
CA GLY A 181 -19.99 -34.71 8.08
C GLY A 181 -20.22 -33.58 7.06
N GLU A 182 -21.29 -33.72 6.28
CA GLU A 182 -21.73 -32.71 5.30
C GLU A 182 -21.88 -31.27 5.87
N PRO A 183 -22.34 -31.05 7.13
CA PRO A 183 -22.42 -29.70 7.69
C PRO A 183 -21.07 -28.98 7.76
N LEU A 184 -19.97 -29.71 8.02
CA LEU A 184 -18.63 -29.14 8.12
C LEU A 184 -18.12 -28.71 6.74
N PHE A 185 -18.30 -29.57 5.73
CA PHE A 185 -17.97 -29.26 4.34
C PHE A 185 -18.81 -28.11 3.78
N ALA A 186 -20.10 -28.03 4.13
CA ALA A 186 -20.95 -26.91 3.77
C ALA A 186 -20.48 -25.59 4.40
N ALA A 187 -19.95 -25.64 5.63
CA ALA A 187 -19.46 -24.48 6.35
C ALA A 187 -18.17 -23.94 5.76
N ILE A 188 -17.15 -24.79 5.54
CA ILE A 188 -15.89 -24.38 4.91
C ILE A 188 -16.12 -23.83 3.51
N TYR A 189 -16.96 -24.48 2.69
CA TYR A 189 -17.25 -24.02 1.34
C TYR A 189 -17.87 -22.62 1.32
N LYS A 190 -18.86 -22.37 2.19
CA LYS A 190 -19.55 -21.07 2.26
C LYS A 190 -18.63 -19.94 2.72
N ASP A 191 -17.72 -20.23 3.64
CA ASP A 191 -16.77 -19.24 4.14
C ASP A 191 -15.66 -18.97 3.11
N LEU A 192 -15.10 -20.01 2.46
CA LEU A 192 -14.13 -19.85 1.38
C LEU A 192 -14.71 -19.14 0.16
N ASN A 193 -15.97 -19.40 -0.20
CA ASN A 193 -16.65 -18.64 -1.27
C ASN A 193 -16.84 -17.15 -0.88
N SER A 194 -17.00 -16.86 0.41
CA SER A 194 -17.06 -15.47 0.90
C SER A 194 -15.68 -14.83 0.86
N ALA A 195 -14.63 -15.56 1.26
CA ALA A 195 -13.24 -15.15 1.19
C ALA A 195 -12.80 -14.87 -0.26
N GLN A 196 -13.15 -15.74 -1.22
CA GLN A 196 -12.90 -15.56 -2.65
C GLN A 196 -13.44 -14.23 -3.18
N LYS A 197 -14.65 -13.83 -2.78
CA LYS A 197 -15.23 -12.52 -3.17
C LYS A 197 -14.43 -11.35 -2.60
N ILE A 198 -13.97 -11.47 -1.35
CA ILE A 198 -13.12 -10.45 -0.71
C ILE A 198 -11.78 -10.37 -1.44
N MET A 199 -11.13 -11.50 -1.73
CA MET A 199 -9.88 -11.55 -2.49
C MET A 199 -10.04 -10.95 -3.87
N THR A 200 -11.11 -11.28 -4.60
CA THR A 200 -11.43 -10.69 -5.91
C THR A 200 -11.55 -9.17 -5.84
N GLY A 201 -12.21 -8.63 -4.79
CA GLY A 201 -12.32 -7.19 -4.59
C GLY A 201 -10.99 -6.49 -4.27
N LYS A 202 -10.15 -7.12 -3.45
CA LYS A 202 -8.83 -6.59 -3.09
C LYS A 202 -7.83 -6.67 -4.25
N SER A 203 -7.69 -7.84 -4.86
CA SER A 203 -6.82 -8.07 -6.02
C SER A 203 -7.20 -7.15 -7.18
N SER A 204 -8.47 -7.02 -7.53
CA SER A 204 -8.90 -6.11 -8.61
C SER A 204 -8.61 -4.63 -8.33
N THR A 205 -8.58 -4.22 -7.06
CA THR A 205 -8.11 -2.88 -6.68
C THR A 205 -6.60 -2.75 -6.87
N ARG A 206 -5.84 -3.79 -6.52
CA ARG A 206 -4.39 -3.82 -6.72
C ARG A 206 -4.00 -3.79 -8.20
N MET A 207 -4.65 -4.61 -9.03
CA MET A 207 -4.42 -4.65 -10.48
C MET A 207 -4.66 -3.29 -11.15
N ASN A 208 -5.54 -2.46 -10.58
CA ASN A 208 -5.84 -1.13 -11.11
C ASN A 208 -4.67 -0.13 -10.99
N TYR A 209 -3.70 -0.37 -10.10
CA TYR A 209 -2.48 0.44 -10.03
C TYR A 209 -1.56 0.22 -11.24
N GLU A 210 -1.51 -1.01 -11.76
CA GLU A 210 -0.73 -1.33 -12.96
C GLU A 210 -1.41 -0.82 -14.23
N LYS A 211 -2.70 -1.13 -14.40
CA LYS A 211 -3.50 -0.63 -15.54
C LYS A 211 -4.86 -0.12 -15.07
N PRO A 212 -5.15 1.18 -15.25
CA PRO A 212 -6.48 1.71 -14.92
C PRO A 212 -7.59 0.99 -15.67
N GLY A 213 -8.65 0.59 -14.97
CA GLY A 213 -9.82 -0.05 -15.54
C GLY A 213 -10.05 -1.50 -15.08
N TRP A 214 -9.04 -2.16 -14.52
CA TRP A 214 -9.11 -3.55 -14.02
C TRP A 214 -10.26 -3.80 -13.05
N LYS A 215 -10.44 -2.92 -12.07
CA LYS A 215 -11.52 -3.04 -11.08
C LYS A 215 -12.91 -3.07 -11.72
N GLY A 216 -13.13 -2.20 -12.70
CA GLY A 216 -14.38 -2.15 -13.44
C GLY A 216 -14.58 -3.37 -14.35
N LEU A 217 -13.50 -3.83 -14.99
CA LEU A 217 -13.46 -5.01 -15.86
C LEU A 217 -13.88 -6.26 -15.09
N ILE A 218 -13.17 -6.59 -14.02
CA ILE A 218 -13.43 -7.78 -13.19
C ILE A 218 -14.83 -7.73 -12.59
N ARG A 219 -15.26 -6.58 -12.07
CA ARG A 219 -16.58 -6.44 -11.45
C ARG A 219 -17.73 -6.77 -12.41
N LYS A 220 -17.61 -6.38 -13.69
CA LYS A 220 -18.61 -6.71 -14.72
C LYS A 220 -18.52 -8.18 -15.10
N SER A 221 -17.32 -8.67 -15.37
CA SER A 221 -17.10 -10.01 -15.89
C SER A 221 -17.47 -11.11 -14.90
N VAL A 222 -17.14 -10.97 -13.62
CA VAL A 222 -17.52 -11.94 -12.56
C VAL A 222 -19.05 -12.13 -12.45
N ARG A 223 -19.86 -11.12 -12.82
CA ARG A 223 -21.33 -11.29 -12.84
C ARG A 223 -21.80 -12.18 -13.98
N VAL A 224 -21.12 -12.11 -15.12
CA VAL A 224 -21.40 -12.91 -16.32
C VAL A 224 -20.84 -14.32 -16.16
N PHE A 225 -19.65 -14.46 -15.58
CA PHE A 225 -18.98 -15.75 -15.41
C PHE A 225 -19.82 -16.79 -14.64
N LYS A 226 -20.69 -16.35 -13.73
CA LYS A 226 -21.63 -17.23 -13.03
C LYS A 226 -22.64 -17.94 -13.93
N LYS A 227 -22.77 -17.52 -15.19
CA LYS A 227 -23.74 -18.03 -16.17
C LYS A 227 -23.06 -18.74 -17.34
N ILE A 228 -21.74 -18.90 -17.32
CA ILE A 228 -20.99 -19.58 -18.37
C ILE A 228 -20.91 -21.06 -18.00
N ASP A 229 -21.42 -21.93 -18.87
CA ASP A 229 -21.49 -23.37 -18.63
C ASP A 229 -20.45 -24.20 -19.42
N GLY A 230 -19.44 -23.53 -20.01
CA GLY A 230 -18.32 -24.18 -20.71
C GLY A 230 -17.68 -23.27 -21.75
N PRO A 231 -16.69 -23.78 -22.52
CA PRO A 231 -16.08 -23.04 -23.63
C PRO A 231 -17.10 -22.73 -24.74
N PRO A 232 -16.89 -21.65 -25.53
CA PRO A 232 -15.69 -20.81 -25.56
C PRO A 232 -15.71 -19.68 -24.51
N TYR A 233 -14.70 -19.67 -23.65
CA TYR A 233 -14.42 -18.67 -22.63
C TYR A 233 -14.00 -17.34 -23.25
N GLN A 234 -13.18 -17.34 -24.31
CA GLN A 234 -12.76 -16.09 -24.96
C GLN A 234 -13.94 -15.23 -25.41
N GLU A 235 -14.89 -15.82 -26.14
CA GLU A 235 -16.09 -15.11 -26.61
C GLU A 235 -16.95 -14.61 -25.44
N ALA A 236 -17.10 -15.43 -24.40
CA ALA A 236 -17.88 -15.09 -23.23
C ALA A 236 -17.25 -13.93 -22.42
N PHE A 237 -15.92 -13.85 -22.37
CA PHE A 237 -15.19 -12.74 -21.75
C PHE A 237 -15.39 -11.44 -22.54
N ILE A 238 -15.18 -11.48 -23.85
CA ILE A 238 -15.35 -10.31 -24.73
C ILE A 238 -16.80 -9.81 -24.69
N LYS A 239 -17.78 -10.72 -24.67
CA LYS A 239 -19.20 -10.39 -24.51
C LYS A 239 -19.50 -9.76 -23.15
N ALA A 240 -18.78 -10.15 -22.10
CA ALA A 240 -18.95 -9.57 -20.77
C ALA A 240 -18.43 -8.12 -20.68
N ASP A 241 -17.29 -7.82 -21.31
CA ASP A 241 -16.77 -6.47 -21.48
C ASP A 241 -15.74 -6.45 -22.61
N GLY A 242 -15.90 -5.53 -23.57
CA GLY A 242 -15.06 -5.46 -24.78
C GLY A 242 -13.57 -5.28 -24.50
N ARG A 243 -13.18 -4.76 -23.33
CA ARG A 243 -11.76 -4.60 -22.93
C ARG A 243 -11.00 -5.93 -22.82
N TRP A 244 -11.68 -7.07 -22.72
CA TRP A 244 -11.01 -8.37 -22.81
C TRP A 244 -10.41 -8.68 -24.18
N SER A 245 -10.84 -7.96 -25.23
CA SER A 245 -10.22 -8.00 -26.56
C SER A 245 -8.95 -7.14 -26.67
N GLU A 246 -8.63 -6.33 -25.66
CA GLU A 246 -7.43 -5.51 -25.66
C GLU A 246 -6.25 -6.29 -25.05
N VAL A 247 -5.25 -6.59 -25.90
CA VAL A 247 -4.00 -7.27 -25.51
C VAL A 247 -3.29 -6.56 -24.33
N GLY A 248 -3.41 -5.23 -24.26
CA GLY A 248 -2.80 -4.44 -23.19
C GLY A 248 -3.31 -4.75 -21.78
N PHE A 249 -4.50 -5.32 -21.59
CA PHE A 249 -4.92 -5.83 -20.28
C PHE A 249 -4.17 -7.13 -19.95
N TRP A 250 -4.11 -8.07 -20.88
CA TRP A 250 -3.37 -9.32 -20.71
C TRP A 250 -1.88 -9.11 -20.47
N GLN A 251 -1.23 -8.20 -21.19
CA GLN A 251 0.16 -7.83 -20.95
C GLN A 251 0.40 -7.31 -19.53
N SER A 252 -0.57 -6.56 -18.96
CA SER A 252 -0.43 -6.08 -17.59
C SER A 252 -0.48 -7.19 -16.54
N LEU A 253 -1.07 -8.36 -16.83
CA LEU A 253 -1.03 -9.53 -15.93
C LEU A 253 0.39 -10.10 -15.82
N VAL A 254 1.18 -10.04 -16.89
CA VAL A 254 2.58 -10.52 -16.91
C VAL A 254 3.42 -9.77 -15.88
N LEU A 255 3.19 -8.46 -15.73
CA LEU A 255 3.87 -7.62 -14.74
C LEU A 255 3.45 -7.93 -13.29
N MET A 256 2.25 -8.48 -13.10
CA MET A 256 1.69 -8.82 -11.79
C MET A 256 2.02 -10.25 -11.33
N LYS A 257 2.64 -11.05 -12.21
CA LYS A 257 3.02 -12.44 -11.90
C LYS A 257 4.04 -12.52 -10.77
N ASP A 258 4.93 -11.54 -10.62
CA ASP A 258 5.93 -11.62 -9.56
C ASP A 258 5.32 -11.13 -8.23
N PRO A 259 5.37 -11.92 -7.14
CA PRO A 259 4.83 -11.51 -5.84
C PRO A 259 5.50 -10.26 -5.24
N ARG A 260 6.68 -9.90 -5.74
CA ARG A 260 7.42 -8.71 -5.34
C ARG A 260 7.83 -7.94 -6.58
N THR A 261 7.53 -6.64 -6.64
CA THR A 261 7.85 -5.79 -7.79
C THR A 261 8.58 -4.51 -7.40
N MET A 262 9.67 -4.22 -8.10
CA MET A 262 10.35 -2.92 -8.00
C MET A 262 9.67 -1.81 -8.79
N GLY A 263 8.53 -2.09 -9.46
CA GLY A 263 7.82 -1.14 -10.33
C GLY A 263 7.44 0.16 -9.62
N TYR A 264 7.03 0.09 -8.34
CA TYR A 264 6.70 1.28 -7.56
C TYR A 264 7.90 2.19 -7.29
N TYR A 265 9.08 1.62 -7.10
CA TYR A 265 10.31 2.40 -6.96
C TYR A 265 10.74 3.00 -8.30
N LEU A 266 10.63 2.24 -9.40
CA LEU A 266 10.89 2.78 -10.73
C LEU A 266 9.98 3.96 -11.05
N ASN A 267 8.70 3.90 -10.65
CA ASN A 267 7.76 5.01 -10.81
C ASN A 267 8.26 6.29 -10.13
N SER A 268 8.95 6.20 -8.99
CA SER A 268 9.52 7.37 -8.31
C SER A 268 10.66 8.06 -9.08
N PHE A 269 11.21 7.38 -10.09
CA PHE A 269 12.21 7.88 -11.03
C PHE A 269 11.62 8.08 -12.44
N ASP A 270 10.30 8.23 -12.56
CA ASP A 270 9.58 8.39 -13.84
C ASP A 270 9.85 7.24 -14.84
N ARG A 271 10.10 6.03 -14.33
CA ARG A 271 10.36 4.80 -15.09
C ARG A 271 9.32 3.73 -14.79
N ARG A 272 9.20 2.74 -15.68
CA ARG A 272 8.33 1.57 -15.51
C ARG A 272 8.93 0.33 -16.16
N PHE A 273 8.38 -0.83 -15.82
CA PHE A 273 8.63 -2.03 -16.61
C PHE A 273 7.73 -2.04 -17.84
N ASP A 274 8.30 -2.43 -18.97
CA ASP A 274 7.55 -2.81 -20.16
C ASP A 274 7.16 -4.30 -20.11
N VAL A 275 6.38 -4.77 -21.07
CA VAL A 275 5.87 -6.15 -21.18
C VAL A 275 6.98 -7.19 -21.06
N ASP A 276 8.17 -6.89 -21.57
CA ASP A 276 9.36 -7.75 -21.51
C ASP A 276 10.21 -7.53 -20.25
N LYS A 277 9.67 -6.87 -19.23
CA LYS A 277 10.35 -6.47 -17.98
C LYS A 277 11.58 -5.57 -18.19
N ASN A 278 11.69 -4.93 -19.34
CA ASN A 278 12.69 -3.90 -19.62
C ASN A 278 12.31 -2.58 -18.94
N ILE A 279 13.30 -1.84 -18.44
CA ILE A 279 13.07 -0.54 -17.80
C ILE A 279 12.91 0.53 -18.89
N THR A 280 11.71 1.08 -19.01
CA THR A 280 11.37 2.14 -19.95
C THR A 280 10.95 3.42 -19.23
N LEU A 281 10.96 4.55 -19.93
CA LEU A 281 10.46 5.81 -19.39
C LEU A 281 8.93 5.79 -19.34
N GLN A 282 8.34 6.39 -18.31
CA GLN A 282 6.89 6.60 -18.23
C GLN A 282 6.38 7.46 -19.39
N PRO A 283 5.09 7.42 -19.75
CA PRO A 283 4.48 8.39 -20.66
C PRO A 283 4.62 9.83 -20.15
N GLU A 284 4.68 10.81 -21.04
CA GLU A 284 4.93 12.22 -20.68
C GLU A 284 3.90 12.76 -19.67
N GLU A 285 2.63 12.36 -19.77
CA GLU A 285 1.59 12.77 -18.81
C GLU A 285 1.83 12.30 -17.36
N ARG A 286 2.71 11.31 -17.15
CA ARG A 286 3.02 10.72 -15.83
C ARG A 286 4.43 11.03 -15.32
N ARG A 287 5.28 11.68 -16.13
CA ARG A 287 6.66 12.04 -15.74
C ARG A 287 6.66 13.29 -14.87
N VAL A 288 6.46 13.11 -13.57
CA VAL A 288 6.36 14.24 -12.62
C VAL A 288 7.35 14.12 -11.48
N TYR A 289 7.76 12.91 -11.10
CA TYR A 289 8.51 12.70 -9.88
C TYR A 289 9.91 13.29 -9.96
N VAL A 290 10.70 12.98 -10.99
CA VAL A 290 12.10 13.45 -11.12
C VAL A 290 12.18 14.97 -11.15
N MET A 291 11.23 15.61 -11.84
CA MET A 291 11.12 17.06 -11.87
C MET A 291 10.86 17.64 -10.47
N LEU A 292 9.99 17.01 -9.67
CA LEU A 292 9.74 17.41 -8.28
C LEU A 292 10.94 17.17 -7.36
N TRP A 293 11.69 16.08 -7.55
CA TRP A 293 12.95 15.83 -6.81
C TRP A 293 13.92 16.99 -7.01
N TRP A 294 14.18 17.35 -8.27
CA TRP A 294 15.13 18.40 -8.59
C TRP A 294 14.66 19.77 -8.10
N ARG A 295 13.37 20.07 -8.24
CA ARG A 295 12.78 21.31 -7.72
C ARG A 295 12.94 21.41 -6.20
N THR A 296 12.68 20.32 -5.47
CA THR A 296 12.80 20.29 -4.00
C THR A 296 14.25 20.47 -3.55
N LEU A 297 15.19 19.76 -4.20
CA LEU A 297 16.63 19.89 -3.93
C LEU A 297 17.14 21.30 -4.23
N LEU A 298 16.69 21.92 -5.31
CA LEU A 298 17.06 23.28 -5.66
C LEU A 298 16.54 24.29 -4.64
N ILE A 299 15.27 24.17 -4.23
CA ILE A 299 14.67 25.04 -3.20
C ILE A 299 15.43 24.89 -1.87
N SER A 300 15.68 23.67 -1.41
CA SER A 300 16.38 23.45 -0.14
C SER A 300 17.80 24.01 -0.18
N LEU A 301 18.54 23.81 -1.27
CA LEU A 301 19.88 24.36 -1.44
C LEU A 301 19.88 25.89 -1.40
N ILE A 302 18.99 26.54 -2.16
CA ILE A 302 18.87 28.01 -2.20
C ILE A 302 18.50 28.56 -0.82
N VAL A 303 17.54 27.94 -0.12
CA VAL A 303 17.13 28.36 1.22
C VAL A 303 18.28 28.18 2.21
N THR A 304 19.01 27.07 2.16
CA THR A 304 20.17 26.84 3.05
C THR A 304 21.25 27.89 2.84
N VAL A 305 21.62 28.16 1.58
CA VAL A 305 22.62 29.19 1.26
C VAL A 305 22.13 30.58 1.66
N GLY A 306 20.87 30.92 1.36
CA GLY A 306 20.26 32.20 1.74
C GLY A 306 20.22 32.42 3.25
N CYS A 307 19.82 31.39 4.02
CA CYS A 307 19.87 31.42 5.47
C CYS A 307 21.30 31.60 5.98
N LEU A 308 22.29 30.89 5.43
CA LEU A 308 23.68 31.01 5.87
C LEU A 308 24.24 32.41 5.62
N LEU A 309 24.02 32.96 4.43
CA LEU A 309 24.48 34.30 4.04
C LEU A 309 23.89 35.41 4.92
N LEU A 310 22.63 35.27 5.34
CA LEU A 310 21.98 36.23 6.23
C LEU A 310 22.25 35.97 7.71
N ALA A 311 22.33 34.72 8.14
CA ALA A 311 22.52 34.35 9.54
C ALA A 311 23.94 34.66 10.03
N TYR A 312 24.97 34.47 9.19
CA TYR A 312 26.36 34.73 9.56
C TYR A 312 26.61 36.17 10.02
N PRO A 313 26.27 37.23 9.26
CA PRO A 313 26.48 38.60 9.70
C PRO A 313 25.65 38.94 10.94
N VAL A 314 24.44 38.42 11.06
CA VAL A 314 23.59 38.64 12.23
C VAL A 314 24.18 37.98 13.48
N ALA A 315 24.66 36.74 13.37
CA ALA A 315 25.31 36.03 14.47
C ALA A 315 26.62 36.71 14.88
N HIS A 316 27.44 37.15 13.92
CA HIS A 316 28.67 37.86 14.21
C HIS A 316 28.41 39.21 14.88
N LEU A 317 27.38 39.93 14.44
CA LEU A 317 26.95 41.18 15.09
C LEU A 317 26.46 40.93 16.53
N LEU A 318 25.68 39.88 16.75
CA LEU A 318 25.23 39.48 18.09
C LEU A 318 26.41 39.13 19.02
N ALA A 319 27.46 38.48 18.50
CA ALA A 319 28.64 38.09 19.28
C ALA A 319 29.58 39.27 19.60
N THR A 320 29.58 40.33 18.78
CA THR A 320 30.49 41.48 18.94
C THR A 320 29.89 42.66 19.70
N LEU A 321 28.56 42.74 19.82
CA LEU A 321 27.88 43.86 20.49
C LEU A 321 27.89 43.74 22.03
N PRO A 322 27.74 44.88 22.75
CA PRO A 322 27.57 44.88 24.21
C PRO A 322 26.34 44.06 24.63
N LEU A 323 26.45 43.33 25.76
CA LEU A 323 25.43 42.39 26.27
C LEU A 323 23.99 42.93 26.26
N ARG A 324 23.78 44.22 26.54
CA ARG A 324 22.44 44.82 26.56
C ARG A 324 21.79 44.83 25.16
N TYR A 325 22.53 45.21 24.13
CA TYR A 325 22.04 45.29 22.76
C TYR A 325 21.98 43.90 22.12
N SER A 326 22.95 43.03 22.41
CA SER A 326 22.94 41.63 21.96
C SER A 326 21.71 40.89 22.48
N ASN A 327 21.38 41.02 23.77
CA ASN A 327 20.18 40.40 24.35
C ASN A 327 18.88 40.93 23.73
N LEU A 328 18.80 42.22 23.41
CA LEU A 328 17.62 42.80 22.75
C LEU A 328 17.44 42.23 21.33
N LEU A 329 18.51 42.18 20.54
CA LEU A 329 18.49 41.62 19.19
C LEU A 329 18.20 40.11 19.21
N MET A 330 18.69 39.38 20.21
CA MET A 330 18.36 37.97 20.41
C MET A 330 16.87 37.77 20.66
N ILE A 331 16.23 38.64 21.46
CA ILE A 331 14.78 38.62 21.65
C ILE A 331 14.05 38.86 20.31
N CYS A 332 14.52 39.81 19.48
CA CYS A 332 13.94 40.03 18.15
C CYS A 332 14.06 38.80 17.24
N VAL A 333 15.19 38.09 17.27
CA VAL A 333 15.42 36.85 16.50
C VAL A 333 14.54 35.70 17.00
N LEU A 334 14.26 35.64 18.31
CA LEU A 334 13.44 34.59 18.92
C LEU A 334 11.93 34.88 18.86
N MET A 335 11.52 36.14 18.69
CA MET A 335 10.12 36.56 18.58
C MET A 335 9.29 35.72 17.58
N PRO A 336 9.79 35.34 16.39
CA PRO A 336 9.07 34.50 15.45
C PRO A 336 8.71 33.11 16.00
N PHE A 337 9.46 32.57 16.97
CA PHE A 337 9.14 31.27 17.59
C PHE A 337 7.91 31.33 18.49
N TRP A 338 7.62 32.49 19.08
CA TRP A 338 6.46 32.68 19.95
C TRP A 338 5.18 32.87 19.15
N THR A 339 5.32 33.19 17.86
CA THR A 339 4.19 33.30 16.93
C THR A 339 3.94 31.99 16.21
N SER A 340 2.66 31.59 16.13
CA SER A 340 2.26 30.39 15.38
C SER A 340 2.78 30.44 13.93
N LEU A 341 3.37 29.35 13.48
CA LEU A 341 3.85 29.19 12.10
C LEU A 341 2.73 29.52 11.09
N LEU A 342 1.50 29.09 11.38
CA LEU A 342 0.35 29.33 10.51
C LEU A 342 0.06 30.84 10.37
N VAL A 343 0.05 31.57 11.49
CA VAL A 343 -0.21 33.02 11.48
C VAL A 343 0.87 33.76 10.67
N ARG A 344 2.14 33.38 10.85
CA ARG A 344 3.25 33.92 10.05
C ARG A 344 3.08 33.65 8.56
N ILE A 345 2.73 32.43 8.18
CA ILE A 345 2.52 32.07 6.78
C ILE A 345 1.34 32.86 6.19
N VAL A 346 0.22 33.03 6.91
CA VAL A 346 -0.92 33.82 6.45
C VAL A 346 -0.56 35.30 6.30
N ALA A 347 0.18 35.87 7.24
CA ALA A 347 0.67 37.25 7.13
C ALA A 347 1.54 37.44 5.87
N TRP A 348 2.48 36.52 5.63
CA TRP A 348 3.30 36.54 4.42
C TRP A 348 2.49 36.30 3.14
N MET A 349 1.48 35.44 3.17
CA MET A 349 0.57 35.26 2.04
C MET A 349 -0.10 36.59 1.67
N VAL A 350 -0.64 37.33 2.64
CA VAL A 350 -1.26 38.63 2.41
C VAL A 350 -0.23 39.66 1.91
N MET A 351 0.98 39.69 2.49
CA MET A 351 2.03 40.62 2.07
C MET A 351 2.53 40.37 0.64
N LEU A 352 2.60 39.11 0.20
CA LEU A 352 3.10 38.68 -1.12
C LEU A 352 2.00 38.58 -2.20
N GLN A 353 0.76 38.94 -1.88
CA GLN A 353 -0.29 39.06 -2.88
C GLN A 353 0.07 40.10 -3.96
N GLN A 354 -0.58 40.01 -5.12
CA GLN A 354 -0.39 40.99 -6.20
C GLN A 354 -0.75 42.43 -5.75
N GLN A 355 -1.76 42.56 -4.90
CA GLN A 355 -2.16 43.81 -4.23
C GLN A 355 -1.68 43.87 -2.77
N GLY A 356 -0.60 43.14 -2.46
CA GLY A 356 0.00 43.12 -1.13
C GLY A 356 0.98 44.26 -0.90
N VAL A 357 1.29 44.51 0.37
CA VAL A 357 2.18 45.58 0.84
C VAL A 357 3.53 45.60 0.11
N ILE A 358 4.09 44.44 -0.21
CA ILE A 358 5.42 44.35 -0.87
C ILE A 358 5.34 44.85 -2.32
N ASN A 359 4.30 44.50 -3.06
CA ASN A 359 4.14 45.01 -4.43
C ASN A 359 3.80 46.50 -4.44
N ASP A 360 2.95 46.97 -3.52
CA ASP A 360 2.60 48.39 -3.42
C ASP A 360 3.82 49.26 -3.10
N THR A 361 4.71 48.79 -2.22
CA THR A 361 5.99 49.46 -1.92
C THR A 361 6.98 49.45 -3.09
N LEU A 362 7.03 48.39 -3.89
CA LEU A 362 7.85 48.32 -5.11
C LEU A 362 7.35 49.28 -6.21
N VAL A 363 6.03 49.42 -6.35
CA VAL A 363 5.41 50.39 -7.27
C VAL A 363 5.67 51.82 -6.78
N TRP A 364 5.52 52.07 -5.48
CA TRP A 364 5.81 53.38 -4.89
C TRP A 364 7.26 53.82 -5.07
N THR A 365 8.22 52.90 -4.90
CA THR A 365 9.66 53.14 -5.13
C THR A 365 10.05 53.26 -6.61
N HIS A 366 9.08 53.21 -7.54
CA HIS A 366 9.28 53.26 -8.99
C HIS A 366 10.19 52.13 -9.54
N LEU A 367 10.43 51.06 -8.77
CA LEU A 367 11.14 49.88 -9.26
C LEU A 367 10.28 49.02 -10.20
N LEU A 368 8.96 49.13 -10.09
CA LEU A 368 7.98 48.44 -10.94
C LEU A 368 6.86 49.40 -11.37
N SER A 369 6.33 49.22 -12.59
CA SER A 369 5.10 49.88 -13.01
C SER A 369 3.88 49.16 -12.42
N ASP A 370 2.78 49.88 -12.24
CA ASP A 370 1.53 49.33 -11.67
C ASP A 370 0.96 48.17 -12.51
N GLU A 371 1.26 48.15 -13.81
CA GLU A 371 0.89 47.09 -14.75
C GLU A 371 1.74 45.81 -14.62
N ASN A 372 2.95 45.89 -14.05
CA ASN A 372 3.90 44.77 -13.93
C ASN A 372 4.08 44.30 -12.48
N ARG A 373 2.98 44.23 -11.72
CA ARG A 373 2.99 43.66 -10.36
C ARG A 373 3.41 42.19 -10.39
N LEU A 374 4.38 41.81 -9.57
CA LEU A 374 4.94 40.47 -9.57
C LEU A 374 3.99 39.47 -8.87
N PRO A 375 3.60 38.36 -9.52
CA PRO A 375 2.85 37.28 -8.88
C PRO A 375 3.78 36.44 -7.99
N MET A 376 3.99 36.89 -6.76
CA MET A 376 4.86 36.22 -5.78
C MET A 376 4.14 35.16 -4.94
N MET A 377 2.81 35.23 -4.86
CA MET A 377 2.00 34.24 -4.15
C MET A 377 1.92 32.92 -4.94
N TYR A 378 2.08 31.79 -4.25
CA TYR A 378 2.12 30.43 -4.83
C TYR A 378 3.21 30.21 -5.89
N ASN A 379 4.26 31.03 -5.86
CA ASN A 379 5.38 30.95 -6.79
C ASN A 379 6.69 30.61 -6.06
N PHE A 380 7.68 30.16 -6.83
CA PHE A 380 9.01 29.77 -6.34
C PHE A 380 9.66 30.86 -5.47
N THR A 381 9.65 32.11 -5.92
CA THR A 381 10.26 33.24 -5.21
C THR A 381 9.63 33.48 -3.85
N GLY A 382 8.30 33.49 -3.77
CA GLY A 382 7.58 33.66 -2.51
C GLY A 382 7.85 32.53 -1.54
N THR A 383 7.90 31.28 -2.02
CA THR A 383 8.28 30.13 -1.18
C THR A 383 9.68 30.28 -0.61
N VAL A 384 10.68 30.68 -1.41
CA VAL A 384 12.06 30.86 -0.94
C VAL A 384 12.16 31.96 0.13
N ILE A 385 11.56 33.13 -0.10
CA ILE A 385 11.60 34.26 0.84
C ILE A 385 11.01 33.86 2.21
N VAL A 386 9.82 33.25 2.19
CA VAL A 386 9.11 32.87 3.42
C VAL A 386 9.85 31.74 4.15
N MET A 387 10.37 30.74 3.43
CA MET A 387 11.16 29.67 4.03
C MET A 387 12.45 30.19 4.68
N ILE A 388 13.14 31.13 4.02
CA ILE A 388 14.32 31.78 4.62
C ILE A 388 13.90 32.47 5.93
N GLN A 389 12.89 33.33 5.92
CA GLN A 389 12.48 34.05 7.13
C GLN A 389 12.11 33.13 8.30
N ILE A 390 11.41 32.03 8.01
CA ILE A 390 10.98 31.06 9.03
C ILE A 390 12.17 30.29 9.60
N LEU A 391 13.14 29.92 8.76
CA LEU A 391 14.26 29.06 9.13
C LEU A 391 15.49 29.83 9.63
N LEU A 392 15.60 31.11 9.31
CA LEU A 392 16.75 31.97 9.64
C LEU A 392 17.09 31.96 11.15
N PRO A 393 16.14 32.04 12.10
CA PRO A 393 16.46 31.95 13.53
C PRO A 393 17.10 30.62 13.93
N PHE A 394 16.71 29.51 13.30
CA PHE A 394 17.32 28.20 13.57
C PHE A 394 18.76 28.11 13.08
N MET A 395 19.16 28.91 12.08
CA MET A 395 20.54 28.99 11.62
C MET A 395 21.38 29.96 12.46
N ILE A 396 20.79 31.07 12.93
CA ILE A 396 21.50 32.04 13.79
C ILE A 396 21.95 31.38 15.10
N LEU A 397 21.05 30.69 15.80
CA LEU A 397 21.33 30.23 17.17
C LEU A 397 22.57 29.32 17.28
N PRO A 398 22.75 28.30 16.42
CA PRO A 398 23.95 27.47 16.45
C PRO A 398 25.22 28.24 16.08
N ILE A 399 25.17 29.11 15.06
CA ILE A 399 26.34 29.90 14.64
C ILE A 399 26.77 30.85 15.76
N TYR A 400 25.81 31.56 16.36
CA TYR A 400 26.05 32.46 17.50
C TYR A 400 26.64 31.72 18.70
N SER A 401 26.21 30.48 18.98
CA SER A 401 26.70 29.72 20.14
C SER A 401 28.19 29.31 20.06
N VAL A 402 28.78 29.36 18.86
CA VAL A 402 30.17 28.95 18.60
C VAL A 402 31.09 30.17 18.41
N MET A 403 30.53 31.34 18.13
CA MET A 403 31.25 32.63 18.05
C MET A 403 31.42 33.23 19.44
#